data_AF-A0A2J6HER0-F1
#
_entry.id   AF-A0A2J6HER0-F1
#
_cell.length_a   1.000
_cell.length_b   1.000
_cell.length_c   1.000
_cell.angle_alpha   90.00
_cell.angle_beta   90.00
_cell.angle_gamma   90.00
#
_symmetry.space_group_name_H-M   'P 1'
#
loop_
_entity.id
_entity.type
_entity.pdbx_description
1 polymer ?
#
loop_
_entity_poly.entity_id
_entity_poly.type
_entity_poly.pdbx_seq_one_letter_code
_entity_poly.pdbx_strand_id
1 'polypeptide(L)'
;MGFKSLLFVFAIFFGILSMNAQTVVFSEDFETLPLDMTSSGSGTWDRTDMLYAGGAYSDTSVVTLAGTTYLTTNSFSTAGNYQVLLEFDQICKIEFFDAGKIEYSIDGGTNWYELTTTEYTGSGSFTSNKFTSQ
;
A
#
# COMPACT_ATOMS: atom_id res chain seq x y z
N MET A 1 27.19 41.60 -8.68
CA MET A 1 26.25 40.95 -7.74
C MET A 1 26.81 41.14 -6.33
N GLY A 2 26.05 41.67 -5.38
CA GLY A 2 26.55 41.92 -4.03
C GLY A 2 26.72 40.62 -3.24
N PHE A 3 27.60 40.60 -2.23
CA PHE A 3 27.81 39.44 -1.35
C PHE A 3 26.51 38.89 -0.76
N LYS A 4 25.56 39.78 -0.43
CA LYS A 4 24.20 39.42 0.04
C LYS A 4 23.37 38.68 -1.02
N SER A 5 23.48 39.10 -2.28
CA SER A 5 22.80 38.44 -3.40
C SER A 5 23.39 37.06 -3.69
N LEU A 6 24.70 36.88 -3.48
CA LEU A 6 25.37 35.58 -3.66
C LEU A 6 24.96 34.57 -2.58
N LEU A 7 24.86 35.01 -1.32
CA LEU A 7 24.39 34.17 -0.20
C LEU A 7 22.95 33.71 -0.39
N PHE A 8 22.09 34.59 -0.91
CA PHE A 8 20.69 34.27 -1.18
C PHE A 8 20.55 33.22 -2.29
N VAL A 9 21.35 33.32 -3.36
CA VAL A 9 21.39 32.31 -4.44
C VAL A 9 21.92 30.97 -3.93
N PHE A 10 22.96 30.96 -3.09
CA PHE A 10 23.47 29.73 -2.48
C PHE A 10 22.44 29.04 -1.57
N ALA A 11 21.68 29.81 -0.79
CA ALA A 11 20.62 29.27 0.06
C ALA A 11 19.46 28.66 -0.76
N ILE A 12 19.08 29.30 -1.87
CA ILE A 12 18.09 28.75 -2.80
C ILE A 12 18.63 27.46 -3.43
N PHE A 13 19.88 27.46 -3.90
CA PHE A 13 20.48 26.28 -4.53
C PHE A 13 20.58 25.08 -3.57
N PHE A 14 20.92 25.29 -2.29
CA PHE A 14 20.91 24.25 -1.27
C PHE A 14 19.50 23.80 -0.84
N GLY A 15 18.51 24.70 -0.90
CA GLY A 15 17.11 24.38 -0.61
C GLY A 15 16.45 23.51 -1.69
N ILE A 16 16.86 23.65 -2.95
CA ILE A 16 16.34 22.83 -4.06
C ILE A 16 16.94 21.41 -4.03
N LEU A 17 18.17 21.25 -3.55
CA LEU A 17 18.85 19.94 -3.43
C LEU A 17 18.32 19.07 -2.27
N SER A 18 17.52 19.64 -1.36
CA SER A 18 16.97 18.93 -0.19
C SER A 18 15.50 18.51 -0.35
N MET A 19 14.92 18.68 -1.55
CA MET A 19 13.63 18.10 -1.89
C MET A 19 13.78 16.61 -2.23
N ASN A 20 13.66 15.74 -1.22
CA ASN A 20 13.40 14.33 -1.49
C ASN A 20 11.96 14.22 -1.98
N ALA A 21 11.78 14.00 -3.28
CA ALA A 21 10.51 13.48 -3.78
C ALA A 21 10.24 12.14 -3.08
N GLN A 22 8.97 11.85 -2.79
CA GLN A 22 8.57 10.53 -2.31
C GLN A 22 9.08 9.48 -3.31
N THR A 23 9.86 8.51 -2.83
CA THR A 23 10.34 7.42 -3.68
C THR A 23 9.29 6.33 -3.69
N VAL A 24 8.71 6.05 -4.86
CA VAL A 24 7.85 4.89 -5.07
C VAL A 24 8.75 3.67 -5.23
N VAL A 25 8.76 2.80 -4.22
CA VAL A 25 9.57 1.57 -4.21
C VAL A 25 8.80 0.35 -4.70
N PHE A 26 7.47 0.44 -4.74
CA PHE A 26 6.55 -0.58 -5.24
C PHE A 26 5.27 0.10 -5.73
N SER A 27 4.70 -0.39 -6.84
CA SER A 27 3.42 0.05 -7.37
C SER A 27 2.80 -1.11 -8.14
N GLU A 28 1.50 -1.34 -7.92
CA GLU A 28 0.69 -2.28 -8.67
C GLU A 28 -0.63 -1.58 -9.02
N ASP A 29 -0.89 -1.41 -10.32
CA ASP A 29 -2.09 -0.76 -10.86
C ASP A 29 -3.04 -1.76 -11.56
N PHE A 30 -2.66 -3.04 -11.60
CA PHE A 30 -3.37 -4.16 -12.19
C PHE A 30 -3.49 -4.13 -13.73
N GLU A 31 -2.86 -3.17 -14.41
CA GLU A 31 -3.02 -3.00 -15.85
C GLU A 31 -2.20 -4.03 -16.66
N THR A 32 -1.05 -4.46 -16.15
CA THR A 32 -0.11 -5.34 -16.84
C THR A 32 0.07 -6.68 -16.13
N LEU A 33 0.04 -7.78 -16.90
CA LEU A 33 0.35 -9.12 -16.39
C LEU A 33 1.81 -9.52 -16.73
N PRO A 34 2.47 -10.34 -15.89
CA PRO A 34 2.00 -10.82 -14.59
C PRO A 34 1.97 -9.71 -13.54
N LEU A 35 1.09 -9.83 -12.55
CA LEU A 35 1.05 -8.92 -11.41
C LEU A 35 2.29 -9.13 -10.53
N ASP A 36 2.75 -8.06 -9.87
CA ASP A 36 3.81 -8.11 -8.86
C ASP A 36 3.27 -8.46 -7.46
N MET A 37 2.25 -9.32 -7.45
CA MET A 37 1.49 -9.76 -6.29
C MET A 37 1.23 -11.27 -6.39
N THR A 38 1.15 -11.95 -5.25
CA THR A 38 0.89 -13.39 -5.14
C THR A 38 -0.39 -13.64 -4.35
N SER A 39 -1.30 -14.40 -4.96
CA SER A 39 -2.50 -14.92 -4.30
C SER A 39 -2.18 -16.14 -3.42
N SER A 40 -2.76 -16.21 -2.22
CA SER A 40 -2.71 -17.43 -1.39
C SER A 40 -3.89 -17.54 -0.43
N GLY A 41 -3.98 -18.65 0.31
CA GLY A 41 -5.07 -18.93 1.26
C GLY A 41 -6.18 -19.78 0.64
N SER A 42 -7.43 -19.54 1.08
CA SER A 42 -8.59 -20.33 0.68
C SER A 42 -9.35 -19.76 -0.52
N GLY A 43 -9.06 -18.53 -0.93
CA GLY A 43 -9.57 -17.87 -2.12
C GLY A 43 -8.51 -17.76 -3.22
N THR A 44 -8.92 -17.34 -4.41
CA THR A 44 -8.01 -16.95 -5.49
C THR A 44 -8.28 -15.48 -5.80
N TRP A 45 -7.22 -14.70 -5.81
CA TRP A 45 -7.19 -13.36 -6.37
C TRP A 45 -6.96 -13.47 -7.88
N ASP A 46 -7.94 -13.01 -8.64
CA ASP A 46 -7.90 -12.99 -10.09
C ASP A 46 -8.28 -11.60 -10.62
N ARG A 47 -7.52 -11.12 -11.61
CA ARG A 47 -7.76 -9.83 -12.24
C ARG A 47 -9.15 -9.75 -12.90
N THR A 48 -9.84 -8.65 -12.69
CA THR A 48 -11.17 -8.35 -13.25
C THR A 48 -11.25 -6.92 -13.79
N ASP A 49 -12.23 -6.67 -14.66
CA ASP A 49 -12.62 -5.35 -15.19
C ASP A 49 -13.99 -4.88 -14.64
N MET A 50 -14.55 -5.59 -13.65
CA MET A 50 -15.91 -5.34 -13.16
C MET A 50 -16.01 -4.10 -12.25
N LEU A 51 -15.14 -4.01 -11.25
CA LEU A 51 -15.05 -2.88 -10.31
C LEU A 51 -13.57 -2.52 -10.18
N TYR A 52 -13.24 -1.25 -10.38
CA TYR A 52 -11.86 -0.76 -10.33
C TYR A 52 -11.84 0.68 -9.84
N ALA A 53 -10.76 1.06 -9.14
CA ALA A 53 -10.59 2.42 -8.60
C ALA A 53 -9.84 3.35 -9.57
N GLY A 54 -9.00 2.78 -10.43
CA GLY A 54 -8.27 3.46 -11.49
C GLY A 54 -8.12 2.55 -12.71
N GLY A 55 -7.68 3.12 -13.84
CA GLY A 55 -7.42 2.34 -15.06
C GLY A 55 -8.65 1.61 -15.59
N ALA A 56 -8.47 0.34 -15.95
CA ALA A 56 -9.49 -0.56 -16.46
C ALA A 56 -9.60 -1.88 -15.65
N TYR A 57 -8.66 -2.16 -14.75
CA TYR A 57 -8.63 -3.41 -14.01
C TYR A 57 -8.45 -3.24 -12.50
N SER A 58 -8.82 -4.28 -11.76
CA SER A 58 -8.44 -4.51 -10.37
C SER A 58 -8.17 -6.00 -10.14
N ASP A 59 -7.59 -6.34 -9.00
CA ASP A 59 -7.59 -7.73 -8.53
C ASP A 59 -8.75 -7.96 -7.54
N THR A 60 -9.37 -9.13 -7.60
CA THR A 60 -10.52 -9.45 -6.75
C THR A 60 -10.49 -10.89 -6.26
N SER A 61 -11.02 -11.11 -5.06
CA SER A 61 -11.21 -12.44 -4.49
C SER A 61 -12.54 -12.51 -3.75
N VAL A 62 -13.14 -13.69 -3.72
CA VAL A 62 -14.26 -14.02 -2.83
C VAL A 62 -13.74 -14.91 -1.70
N VAL A 63 -13.94 -14.49 -0.46
CA VAL A 63 -13.58 -15.30 0.71
C VAL A 63 -14.58 -16.44 0.86
N THR A 64 -14.07 -17.67 0.92
CA THR A 64 -14.89 -18.86 1.16
C THR A 64 -15.28 -18.97 2.63
N LEU A 65 -16.34 -19.75 2.93
CA LEU A 65 -16.78 -19.99 4.31
C LEU A 65 -15.61 -20.45 5.22
N ALA A 66 -15.46 -19.79 6.37
CA ALA A 66 -14.41 -20.05 7.35
C ALA A 66 -12.98 -19.98 6.76
N GLY A 67 -12.80 -19.17 5.71
CA GLY A 67 -11.57 -19.01 4.97
C GLY A 67 -10.84 -17.71 5.26
N THR A 68 -9.61 -17.62 4.76
CA THR A 68 -8.85 -16.37 4.67
C THR A 68 -8.09 -16.39 3.36
N THR A 69 -8.15 -15.28 2.62
CA THR A 69 -7.47 -15.09 1.34
C THR A 69 -6.46 -13.96 1.50
N TYR A 70 -5.33 -14.08 0.81
CA TYR A 70 -4.23 -13.11 0.90
C TYR A 70 -3.80 -12.69 -0.50
N LEU A 71 -3.60 -11.39 -0.68
CA LEU A 71 -2.89 -10.81 -1.81
C LEU A 71 -1.62 -10.17 -1.27
N THR A 72 -0.47 -10.71 -1.63
CA THR A 72 0.82 -10.34 -1.04
C THR A 72 1.73 -9.78 -2.11
N THR A 73 2.29 -8.59 -1.90
CA THR A 73 3.27 -7.99 -2.82
C THR A 73 4.50 -8.91 -2.97
N ASN A 74 5.17 -8.84 -4.10
CA ASN A 74 6.55 -9.30 -4.19
C ASN A 74 7.43 -8.55 -3.17
N SER A 75 8.54 -9.16 -2.76
CA SER A 75 9.48 -8.51 -1.84
C SER A 75 10.18 -7.33 -2.53
N PHE A 76 10.21 -6.17 -1.87
CA PHE A 76 10.92 -4.98 -2.33
C PHE A 76 11.74 -4.37 -1.18
N SER A 77 12.75 -3.58 -1.53
CA SER A 77 13.63 -2.95 -0.54
C SER A 77 13.10 -1.57 -0.13
N THR A 78 12.97 -1.36 1.17
CA THR A 78 12.69 -0.04 1.77
C THR A 78 13.95 0.59 2.38
N ALA A 79 15.12 -0.03 2.22
CA ALA A 79 16.37 0.41 2.82
C ALA A 79 16.72 1.86 2.40
N GLY A 80 17.15 2.66 3.38
CA GLY A 80 17.45 4.08 3.19
C GLY A 80 16.25 5.02 3.38
N ASN A 81 15.03 4.48 3.53
CA ASN A 81 13.84 5.27 3.85
C ASN A 81 13.60 5.26 5.37
N TYR A 82 13.38 6.44 5.95
CA TYR A 82 13.06 6.58 7.38
C TYR A 82 11.59 6.26 7.70
N GLN A 83 10.72 6.34 6.69
CA GLN A 83 9.29 6.07 6.78
C GLN A 83 8.84 5.39 5.49
N VAL A 84 7.90 4.46 5.61
CA VAL A 84 7.25 3.78 4.49
C VAL A 84 5.76 4.06 4.59
N LEU A 85 5.15 4.44 3.47
CA LEU A 85 3.71 4.67 3.36
C LEU A 85 3.15 3.66 2.36
N LEU A 86 2.05 3.01 2.75
CA LEU A 86 1.20 2.23 1.84
C LEU A 86 -0.04 3.07 1.53
N GLU A 87 -0.25 3.35 0.25
CA GLU A 87 -1.48 3.95 -0.26
C GLU A 87 -2.16 2.90 -1.15
N PHE A 88 -3.46 2.71 -0.96
CA PHE A 88 -4.25 1.76 -1.74
C PHE A 88 -5.72 2.16 -1.74
N ASP A 89 -6.41 1.78 -2.81
CA ASP A 89 -7.86 1.82 -2.88
C ASP A 89 -8.42 0.41 -2.74
N GLN A 90 -9.58 0.29 -2.09
CA GLN A 90 -10.30 -0.97 -2.00
C GLN A 90 -11.80 -0.76 -2.15
N ILE A 91 -12.45 -1.72 -2.79
CA ILE A 91 -13.90 -1.85 -2.83
C ILE A 91 -14.20 -3.23 -2.25
N CYS A 92 -14.79 -3.28 -1.07
CA CYS A 92 -15.08 -4.54 -0.40
C CYS A 92 -16.50 -4.56 0.18
N LYS A 93 -17.07 -5.76 0.22
CA LYS A 93 -18.26 -6.07 1.01
C LYS A 93 -17.85 -7.07 2.07
N ILE A 94 -17.89 -6.65 3.32
CA ILE A 94 -17.48 -7.46 4.48
C ILE A 94 -18.74 -7.80 5.27
N GLU A 95 -18.96 -9.09 5.54
CA GLU A 95 -20.06 -9.55 6.40
C GLU A 95 -19.74 -9.24 7.87
N PHE A 96 -20.75 -9.22 8.75
CA PHE A 96 -20.59 -8.85 10.16
C PHE A 96 -19.50 -9.65 10.89
N PHE A 97 -19.31 -10.93 10.55
CA PHE A 97 -18.30 -11.78 11.17
C PHE A 97 -16.94 -11.80 10.45
N ASP A 98 -16.83 -11.11 9.31
CA ASP A 98 -15.61 -11.06 8.51
C ASP A 98 -14.76 -9.81 8.83
N ALA A 99 -13.53 -9.80 8.32
CA ALA A 99 -12.60 -8.70 8.50
C ALA A 99 -11.64 -8.59 7.31
N GLY A 100 -11.33 -7.35 6.92
CA GLY A 100 -10.17 -7.03 6.09
C GLY A 100 -9.02 -6.52 6.96
N LYS A 101 -7.83 -7.09 6.82
CA LYS A 101 -6.65 -6.70 7.60
C LYS A 101 -5.49 -6.36 6.68
N ILE A 102 -4.58 -5.54 7.18
CA ILE A 102 -3.31 -5.25 6.53
C ILE A 102 -2.22 -5.85 7.40
N GLU A 103 -1.34 -6.63 6.80
CA GLU A 103 -0.19 -7.23 7.47
C GLU A 103 1.07 -6.88 6.68
N TYR A 104 2.20 -6.75 7.38
CA TYR A 104 3.51 -6.53 6.77
C TYR A 104 4.55 -7.50 7.33
N SER A 105 5.58 -7.77 6.54
CA SER A 105 6.73 -8.58 6.93
C SER A 105 8.03 -7.85 6.61
N ILE A 106 9.02 -7.99 7.50
CA ILE A 106 10.36 -7.41 7.34
C ILE A 106 11.46 -8.49 7.22
N ASP A 107 11.05 -9.76 7.12
CA ASP A 107 11.94 -10.94 7.12
C ASP A 107 11.61 -11.92 5.98
N GLY A 108 11.12 -11.39 4.86
CA GLY A 108 10.82 -12.17 3.66
C GLY A 108 9.61 -13.08 3.80
N GLY A 109 8.63 -12.69 4.64
CA GLY A 109 7.38 -13.43 4.84
C GLY A 109 7.45 -14.54 5.90
N THR A 110 8.50 -14.57 6.73
CA THR A 110 8.63 -15.55 7.82
C THR A 110 7.73 -15.19 8.99
N ASN A 111 7.72 -13.92 9.38
CA ASN A 111 6.80 -13.36 10.37
C ASN A 111 5.98 -12.23 9.76
N TRP A 112 4.72 -12.12 10.20
CA TRP A 112 3.76 -11.11 9.77
C TRP A 112 3.26 -10.33 10.98
N TYR A 113 3.15 -9.01 10.80
CA TYR A 113 2.70 -8.06 11.81
C TYR A 113 1.45 -7.35 11.29
N GLU A 114 0.39 -7.34 12.10
CA GLU A 114 -0.84 -6.61 11.78
C GLU A 114 -0.61 -5.10 11.92
N LEU A 115 -1.04 -4.34 10.91
CA LEU A 115 -1.10 -2.88 10.98
C LEU A 115 -2.22 -2.47 11.93
N THR A 116 -1.94 -1.55 12.84
CA THR A 116 -2.91 -1.13 13.86
C THR A 116 -3.51 0.24 13.53
N THR A 117 -4.55 0.61 14.28
CA THR A 117 -5.12 1.97 14.18
C THR A 117 -4.13 3.08 14.50
N THR A 118 -2.98 2.77 15.13
CA THR A 118 -1.91 3.73 15.40
C THR A 118 -1.18 4.16 14.12
N GLU A 119 -1.00 3.24 13.17
CA GLU A 119 -0.30 3.52 11.90
C GLU A 119 -1.25 3.93 10.77
N TYR A 120 -2.56 3.66 10.91
CA TYR A 120 -3.53 3.94 9.86
C TYR A 120 -3.86 5.44 9.75
N THR A 121 -3.56 6.02 8.60
CA THR A 121 -3.82 7.44 8.29
C THR A 121 -4.88 7.65 7.20
N GLY A 122 -5.55 6.58 6.76
CA GLY A 122 -6.58 6.63 5.72
C GLY A 122 -7.94 7.11 6.24
N SER A 123 -8.88 7.36 5.31
CA SER A 123 -10.24 7.82 5.62
C SER A 123 -11.28 6.70 5.70
N GLY A 124 -10.95 5.49 5.26
CA GLY A 124 -11.83 4.31 5.36
C GLY A 124 -12.05 3.87 6.81
N SER A 125 -13.17 3.19 7.07
CA SER A 125 -13.54 2.71 8.41
C SER A 125 -12.65 1.55 8.86
N PHE A 126 -11.52 1.90 9.48
CA PHE A 126 -10.56 0.97 10.05
C PHE A 126 -10.61 1.07 11.57
N THR A 127 -11.26 0.11 12.21
CA THR A 127 -11.46 0.11 13.67
C THR A 127 -11.08 -1.24 14.26
N SER A 128 -10.56 -1.24 15.49
CA SER A 128 -10.04 -2.47 16.11
C SER A 128 -9.02 -3.21 15.21
N ASN A 129 -8.17 -2.45 14.52
CA ASN A 129 -7.13 -2.92 13.60
C ASN A 129 -7.65 -3.69 12.35
N LYS A 130 -8.87 -3.41 11.90
CA LYS A 130 -9.45 -4.04 10.72
C LYS A 130 -10.49 -3.18 10.02
N PHE A 131 -10.71 -3.46 8.74
CA PHE A 131 -11.93 -3.09 8.02
C PHE A 131 -13.03 -4.09 8.36
N THR A 132 -14.23 -3.59 8.64
CA THR A 132 -15.41 -4.40 9.00
C THR A 132 -16.60 -4.03 8.13
N SER A 133 -17.69 -4.79 8.24
CA SER A 133 -19.00 -4.36 7.73
C SER A 133 -19.32 -2.94 8.18
N GLN A 134 -19.70 -2.08 7.25
CA GLN A 134 -20.25 -0.74 7.51
C GLN A 134 -21.76 -0.73 7.31
#